data_AF-A0A0N4THE5-F1
#
_entry.id   AF-A0A0N4THE5-F1
#
_cell.length_a   1.000
_cell.length_b   1.000
_cell.length_c   1.000
_cell.angle_alpha   90.00
_cell.angle_beta   90.00
_cell.angle_gamma   90.00
#
_symmetry.space_group_name_H-M   'P 1'
#
loop_
_entity.id
_entity.type
_entity.pdbx_description
1 polymer ?
#
loop_
_entity_poly.entity_id
_entity_poly.type
_entity_poly.pdbx_seq_one_letter_code
_entity_poly.pdbx_strand_id
1 'polypeptide(L)'
;MLRACAKLLKRSIFDGKACDADMLDQTVHFLLTNEDPQLQAIACEFIEAIAHEFATSWRSSNLGISFDFHVRARHSFEVFF
;
A
#
# COMPACT_ATOMS: atom_id res chain seq x y z
N MET A 1 -6.89 2.51 -12.21
CA MET A 1 -7.64 2.42 -10.93
C MET A 1 -6.75 2.01 -9.75
N LEU A 2 -6.02 0.89 -9.80
CA LEU A 2 -5.23 0.36 -8.67
C LEU A 2 -4.19 1.33 -8.08
N ARG A 3 -3.55 2.16 -8.91
CA ARG A 3 -2.65 3.25 -8.44
C ARG A 3 -3.37 4.29 -7.56
N ALA A 4 -4.63 4.59 -7.85
CA ALA A 4 -5.41 5.50 -7.01
C ALA A 4 -5.79 4.82 -5.68
N CYS A 5 -6.11 3.52 -5.70
CA CYS A 5 -6.34 2.73 -4.49
C CYS A 5 -5.10 2.68 -3.60
N ALA A 6 -3.91 2.45 -4.17
CA ALA A 6 -2.64 2.47 -3.43
C ALA A 6 -2.36 3.83 -2.77
N LYS A 7 -2.66 4.94 -3.46
CA LYS A 7 -2.55 6.30 -2.90
C LYS A 7 -3.53 6.54 -1.76
N LEU A 8 -4.79 6.10 -1.91
CA LEU A 8 -5.80 6.22 -0.86
C LEU A 8 -5.42 5.39 0.38
N LEU A 9 -4.89 4.18 0.19
CA LEU A 9 -4.39 3.34 1.26
C LEU A 9 -3.23 4.00 2.02
N LYS A 10 -2.21 4.48 1.28
CA LYS A 10 -1.09 5.20 1.88
C LYS A 10 -1.55 6.44 2.65
N ARG A 11 -2.54 7.18 2.13
CA ARG A 11 -3.12 8.34 2.80
C ARG A 11 -3.93 7.97 4.05
N SER A 12 -4.72 6.90 4.00
CA SER A 12 -5.54 6.47 5.13
C SER A 12 -4.68 6.03 6.32
N ILE A 13 -3.55 5.36 6.05
CA ILE A 13 -2.53 5.03 7.05
C ILE A 13 -2.01 6.30 7.75
N PHE A 14 -1.74 7.37 7.01
CA PHE A 14 -1.27 8.62 7.59
C PHE A 14 -2.33 9.43 8.34
N ASP A 15 -3.58 9.40 7.86
CA ASP A 15 -4.69 10.11 8.52
C ASP A 15 -5.19 9.35 9.77
N GLY A 16 -4.57 8.22 10.16
CA GLY A 16 -5.02 7.37 11.26
C GLY A 16 -6.37 6.70 11.00
N LYS A 17 -6.83 6.73 9.75
CA LYS A 17 -8.05 6.10 9.25
C LYS A 17 -7.72 4.84 8.44
N ALA A 18 -6.59 4.22 8.77
CA ALA A 18 -6.03 3.14 7.99
C ALA A 18 -7.11 2.10 7.70
N CYS A 19 -7.18 1.69 6.44
CA CYS A 19 -7.83 0.42 6.14
C CYS A 19 -7.08 -0.62 6.98
N ASP A 20 -7.81 -1.39 7.79
CA ASP A 20 -7.26 -2.42 8.65
C ASP A 20 -6.28 -3.28 7.84
N ALA A 21 -5.01 -3.33 8.26
CA ALA A 21 -3.97 -4.04 7.54
C ALA A 21 -4.33 -5.53 7.41
N ASP A 22 -5.01 -6.07 8.42
CA ASP A 22 -5.51 -7.44 8.42
C ASP A 22 -6.61 -7.62 7.36
N MET A 23 -7.46 -6.62 7.16
CA MET A 23 -8.50 -6.64 6.13
C MET A 23 -7.89 -6.58 4.72
N LEU A 24 -6.83 -5.81 4.52
CA LEU A 24 -6.10 -5.76 3.25
C LEU A 24 -5.42 -7.09 2.95
N ASP A 25 -4.72 -7.67 3.93
CA ASP A 25 -4.07 -8.98 3.81
C ASP A 25 -5.08 -10.07 3.47
N GLN A 26 -6.19 -10.15 4.21
CA GLN A 26 -7.29 -11.08 3.94
C GLN A 26 -7.87 -10.89 2.53
N THR A 27 -8.03 -9.65 2.08
CA THR A 27 -8.54 -9.36 0.73
C THR A 27 -7.58 -9.85 -0.35
N VAL A 28 -6.29 -9.57 -0.19
CA VAL A 28 -5.26 -10.01 -1.14
C VAL A 28 -5.15 -11.53 -1.14
N HIS A 29 -5.15 -12.17 0.03
CA HIS A 29 -5.15 -13.62 0.17
C HIS A 29 -6.36 -14.27 -0.52
N PHE A 30 -7.56 -13.73 -0.30
CA PHE A 30 -8.78 -14.20 -0.96
C PHE A 30 -8.70 -14.11 -2.49
N LEU A 31 -8.13 -13.03 -3.03
CA LEU A 31 -7.98 -12.86 -4.47
C LEU A 31 -6.93 -13.81 -5.05
N LEU A 32 -5.82 -14.04 -4.34
CA LEU A 32 -4.73 -14.93 -4.78
C LEU A 32 -5.10 -16.42 -4.72
N THR A 33 -5.96 -16.80 -3.78
CA THR A 33 -6.41 -18.19 -3.60
C THR A 33 -7.64 -18.54 -4.43
N ASN A 34 -8.18 -17.57 -5.17
CA ASN A 34 -9.32 -17.78 -6.04
C ASN A 34 -8.95 -18.66 -7.25
N GLU A 35 -9.88 -19.44 -7.77
CA GLU A 35 -9.64 -20.29 -8.96
C GLU A 35 -9.61 -19.48 -10.27
N ASP A 36 -10.09 -18.23 -10.25
CA ASP A 36 -10.08 -17.33 -11.40
C ASP A 36 -8.69 -16.67 -11.60
N PRO A 37 -7.98 -16.97 -12.71
CA PRO A 37 -6.67 -16.39 -13.00
C PRO A 37 -6.70 -14.86 -13.16
N GLN A 38 -7.84 -14.27 -13.56
CA GLN A 38 -7.97 -12.83 -13.68
C GLN A 38 -7.96 -12.15 -12.30
N LEU A 39 -8.61 -12.76 -11.30
CA LEU A 39 -8.59 -12.24 -9.93
C LEU A 39 -7.20 -12.32 -9.31
N GLN A 40 -6.48 -13.41 -9.57
CA GLN A 40 -5.08 -13.57 -9.16
C GLN A 40 -4.19 -12.49 -9.80
N ALA A 41 -4.35 -12.23 -11.10
CA ALA A 41 -3.60 -11.19 -11.81
C ALA A 41 -3.88 -9.79 -11.23
N ILE A 42 -5.14 -9.47 -10.94
CA ILE A 42 -5.52 -8.20 -10.29
C ILE A 42 -4.89 -8.07 -8.90
N ALA A 43 -4.81 -9.16 -8.13
CA ALA A 43 -4.15 -9.15 -6.82
C ALA A 43 -2.66 -8.81 -6.94
N CYS A 44 -1.96 -9.44 -7.90
CA CYS A 44 -0.55 -9.14 -8.20
C CYS A 44 -0.36 -7.68 -8.63
N GLU A 45 -1.18 -7.18 -9.56
CA GLU A 45 -1.13 -5.77 -9.99
C GLU A 45 -1.40 -4.79 -8.84
N PHE A 46 -2.26 -5.17 -7.89
CA PHE A 46 -2.57 -4.36 -6.72
C PHE A 46 -1.40 -4.33 -5.74
N ILE A 47 -0.78 -5.47 -5.46
CA ILE A 47 0.45 -5.57 -4.65
C ILE A 47 1.56 -4.72 -5.28
N GLU A 48 1.77 -4.83 -6.59
CA GLU A 48 2.77 -4.02 -7.30
C GLU A 48 2.46 -2.52 -7.22
N ALA A 49 1.20 -2.12 -7.35
CA ALA A 49 0.80 -0.72 -7.23
C ALA A 49 1.05 -0.17 -5.82
N ILE A 50 0.79 -0.97 -4.78
CA ILE A 50 1.11 -0.61 -3.38
C ILE A 50 2.62 -0.51 -3.22
N ALA A 51 3.37 -1.54 -3.60
CA ALA A 51 4.83 -1.57 -3.48
C ALA A 51 5.48 -0.38 -4.20
N HIS A 52 5.04 -0.06 -5.42
CA HIS A 52 5.52 1.09 -6.16
C HIS A 52 5.17 2.43 -5.48
N GLU A 53 3.96 2.57 -4.96
CA GLU A 53 3.55 3.78 -4.24
C GLU A 53 4.34 3.97 -2.94
N PHE A 54 4.73 2.90 -2.24
CA PHE A 54 5.57 2.99 -1.04
C PHE A 54 7.07 3.11 -1.34
N ALA A 55 7.56 2.51 -2.43
CA ALA A 55 8.95 2.63 -2.89
C ALA A 55 9.26 4.02 -3.45
N THR A 56 8.27 4.69 -4.06
CA THR A 56 8.44 6.07 -4.50
C THR A 56 8.48 7.02 -3.30
N SER A 57 9.68 7.54 -3.03
CA SER A 57 9.89 8.59 -2.04
C SER A 57 9.20 9.86 -2.54
N TRP A 58 8.00 10.13 -2.05
CA TRP A 58 7.40 11.43 -2.33
C TRP A 58 8.22 12.46 -1.55
N ARG A 59 9.11 13.22 -2.21
CA ARG A 59 9.47 14.54 -1.68
C ARG A 59 8.21 15.39 -1.76
N SER A 60 7.33 15.23 -0.78
CA SER A 60 6.00 15.84 -0.75
C SER A 60 6.14 17.22 -0.16
N SER A 61 7.09 18.00 -0.72
CA SER A 61 7.29 19.40 -0.36
C SER A 61 5.99 20.19 -0.54
N ASN A 62 5.14 19.76 -1.47
CA ASN A 62 3.85 20.39 -1.75
C ASN A 62 2.71 19.88 -0.83
N LEU A 63 2.95 18.84 -0.02
CA LEU A 63 2.00 18.29 0.96
C LEU A 63 2.58 18.28 2.40
N GLY A 64 3.72 18.93 2.63
CA GLY A 64 4.36 19.04 3.95
C GLY A 64 5.01 17.76 4.49
N ILE A 65 5.18 16.71 3.66
CA ILE A 65 5.73 15.42 4.12
C ILE A 65 7.25 15.41 3.91
N SER A 66 7.99 15.34 5.01
CA SER A 66 9.46 15.40 5.02
C SER A 66 10.11 14.06 4.63
N PHE A 67 11.34 14.11 4.13
CA PHE A 67 12.12 12.90 3.80
C PHE A 67 12.27 11.95 5.00
N ASP A 68 12.44 12.51 6.20
CA ASP A 68 12.54 11.81 7.48
C ASP A 68 11.32 10.92 7.76
N PHE A 69 10.15 11.37 7.33
CA PHE A 69 8.91 10.62 7.45
C PHE A 69 8.88 9.37 6.55
N HIS A 70 9.40 9.47 5.33
CA HIS A 70 9.49 8.32 4.42
C HIS A 70 10.44 7.26 4.97
N VAL A 71 11.58 7.67 5.53
CA VAL A 71 12.56 6.76 6.12
C VAL A 71 11.95 6.02 7.32
N ARG A 72 11.23 6.74 8.21
CA ARG A 72 10.57 6.11 9.37
C ARG A 72 9.47 5.14 8.96
N ALA A 73 8.61 5.51 8.02
CA ALA A 73 7.53 4.64 7.54
C ALA A 73 8.06 3.36 6.90
N ARG A 74 9.14 3.46 6.10
CA ARG A 74 9.78 2.29 5.49
C ARG A 74 10.38 1.36 6.53
N HIS A 75 11.08 1.92 7.52
CA HIS A 75 11.71 1.14 8.57
C HIS A 75 10.69 0.44 9.48
N SER A 76 9.52 1.04 9.71
CA SER A 76 8.42 0.38 10.41
C SER A 76 7.81 -0.76 9.60
N PHE A 77 7.69 -0.61 8.28
CA PHE A 77 7.22 -1.68 7.42
C PHE A 77 8.18 -2.89 7.42
N GLU A 78 9.49 -2.66 7.26
CA GLU A 78 10.53 -3.71 7.21
C GLU A 78 10.74 -4.47 8.54
N VAL A 79 10.24 -3.95 9.68
CA VAL A 79 10.41 -4.55 11.01
C VAL A 79 9.17 -5.30 11.48
N PHE A 80 7.98 -4.93 10.99
CA PHE A 80 6.70 -5.49 11.43
C PHE A 80 6.05 -6.44 10.41
N PHE A 81 6.60 -6.54 9.20
CA PHE A 81 6.30 -7.56 8.18
C PHE A 81 7.56 -8.38 7.88
#